data_AF-A0A259W2G7-F1
#
_entry.id   AF-A0A259W2G7-F1
#
_cell.length_a   1.000
_cell.length_b   1.000
_cell.length_c   1.000
_cell.angle_alpha   90.00
_cell.angle_beta   90.00
_cell.angle_gamma   90.00
#
_symmetry.space_group_name_H-M   'P 1'
#
loop_
_entity.id
_entity.type
_entity.pdbx_description
1 polymer ?
#
loop_
_entity_poly.entity_id
_entity_poly.type
_entity_poly.pdbx_seq_one_letter_code
_entity_poly.pdbx_strand_id
1 'polypeptide(L)'
;MAFEYGTQKLNIRNPFRFEGLVRSVRGLVLTAIGVYLLLQIQPLLSTDKTQAWVNLVIGGLFVIGGFKALGVGLFQVMRFFVGRAAPASLTGNVAREAVQEKEPTLYTARSIHNMLMSKSNPTFTEPQGWFARAVHSVFPGLIVTPWPIRNMAKTLVMKITRSLIALCAFLIASLVVMMVFSGTAGGEAGSVVVSLVFQLVLLVYLGLIWVKLGNPLTRQNMTKLHTYSSGGLALVVIGAIVVPVLVAQGWIALWSELRPGSRAEFVELLPILEPVFYTGTLITLTLVCAAILAAIAVMMIRARIRMVEIKTSSSEKNNSWRYDLHPRQIFTTLRDLVLMGKREQELPNRMYLDENDTGQANRDNEQFNGDLITEIQPVAEDMPESVVMRYSRIGGTVLAQILMLLGAVLFWLGAQSVLPHIDTWRQLVSQSAGVETVVSQLLVPVGATAATLLAGLLLMGFGRTLDRICHMFWAEIFFRSRIFDFHCEGTVMRATHFRGADRHSASSEQDVFTFDATYFALAADTVSSTFAVSGQYNLEQPRYVLSMSPCDGFMESVMGDLEQQFRQRNEEIQNEKRSDREQRLDYIRQEQEARRTGDMTAQGLVPPQQPALDSEMVSPNAEREKIARWEGDND
;
A
#
# COMPACT_ATOMS: atom_id res chain seq x y z
N MET A 1 -16.08 10.33 0.85
CA MET A 1 -16.73 10.34 -0.48
C MET A 1 -17.57 9.08 -0.61
N ALA A 2 -18.72 9.12 -1.29
CA ALA A 2 -19.55 7.94 -1.49
C ALA A 2 -18.90 7.02 -2.53
N PHE A 3 -18.85 5.71 -2.27
CA PHE A 3 -18.36 4.75 -3.24
C PHE A 3 -19.27 4.74 -4.48
N GLU A 4 -18.71 4.89 -5.67
CA GLU A 4 -19.46 4.66 -6.90
C GLU A 4 -19.72 3.16 -7.07
N TYR A 5 -20.97 2.71 -6.98
CA TYR A 5 -21.34 1.30 -7.07
C TYR A 5 -21.78 0.92 -8.48
N GLY A 6 -21.30 -0.24 -8.97
CA GLY A 6 -21.72 -0.87 -10.23
C GLY A 6 -22.28 -2.27 -10.03
N THR A 7 -22.82 -2.83 -11.10
CA THR A 7 -23.40 -4.19 -11.15
C THR A 7 -22.32 -5.26 -10.93
N GLN A 8 -21.11 -5.06 -11.47
CA GLN A 8 -19.96 -5.94 -11.25
C GLN A 8 -19.15 -5.50 -10.03
N LYS A 9 -18.78 -6.46 -9.17
CA LYS A 9 -18.02 -6.24 -7.93
C LYS A 9 -16.70 -6.98 -8.02
N LEU A 10 -15.59 -6.33 -7.65
CA LEU A 10 -14.36 -7.06 -7.33
C LEU A 10 -14.68 -8.06 -6.21
N ASN A 11 -14.62 -9.36 -6.50
CA ASN A 11 -15.00 -10.43 -5.57
C ASN A 11 -13.90 -10.67 -4.52
N ILE A 12 -13.57 -9.65 -3.74
CA ILE A 12 -12.54 -9.72 -2.69
C ILE A 12 -13.19 -10.19 -1.40
N ARG A 13 -12.77 -11.36 -0.91
CA ARG A 13 -13.19 -11.85 0.40
C ARG A 13 -12.62 -10.94 1.49
N ASN A 14 -13.44 -10.59 2.48
CA ASN A 14 -12.99 -9.80 3.62
C ASN A 14 -11.83 -10.51 4.37
N PRO A 15 -10.60 -9.96 4.35
CA PRO A 15 -9.46 -10.60 4.99
C PRO A 15 -9.48 -10.44 6.52
N PHE A 16 -10.17 -9.44 7.04
CA PHE A 16 -10.20 -9.12 8.47
C PHE A 16 -11.28 -9.88 9.25
N ARG A 17 -12.09 -10.71 8.58
CA ARG A 17 -13.22 -11.38 9.23
C ARG A 17 -12.80 -12.25 10.41
N PHE A 18 -11.68 -12.97 10.28
CA PHE A 18 -11.16 -13.81 11.38
C PHE A 18 -10.61 -12.95 12.52
N GLU A 19 -9.76 -11.97 12.21
CA GLU A 19 -9.19 -11.03 13.19
C GLU A 19 -10.31 -10.31 13.98
N GLY A 20 -11.32 -9.81 13.25
CA GLY A 20 -12.48 -9.13 13.81
C GLY A 20 -13.31 -10.02 14.72
N LEU A 21 -13.49 -11.29 14.37
CA LEU A 21 -14.21 -12.26 15.22
C LEU A 21 -13.48 -12.48 16.54
N VAL A 22 -12.17 -12.79 16.51
CA VAL A 22 -11.39 -13.03 17.73
C VAL A 22 -11.34 -11.76 18.60
N ARG A 23 -11.19 -10.58 17.98
CA ARG A 23 -11.23 -9.29 18.68
C ARG A 23 -12.61 -9.01 19.32
N SER A 24 -13.69 -9.39 18.64
CA SER A 24 -15.07 -9.27 19.15
C SER A 24 -15.30 -10.18 20.35
N VAL A 25 -14.81 -11.43 20.32
CA VAL A 25 -14.89 -12.35 21.47
C VAL A 25 -14.20 -11.76 22.68
N ARG A 26 -12.97 -11.25 22.54
CA ARG A 26 -12.28 -10.55 23.64
C ARG A 26 -13.09 -9.34 24.14
N GLY A 27 -13.62 -8.52 23.23
CA GLY A 27 -14.44 -7.35 23.58
C GLY A 27 -15.69 -7.73 24.38
N LEU A 28 -16.36 -8.82 24.01
CA LEU A 28 -17.51 -9.37 24.73
C LEU A 28 -17.12 -9.81 26.14
N VAL A 29 -16.03 -10.57 26.29
CA VAL A 29 -15.54 -11.01 27.61
C VAL A 29 -15.18 -9.82 28.50
N LEU A 30 -14.48 -8.81 27.98
CA LEU A 30 -14.14 -7.60 28.73
C LEU A 30 -15.40 -6.82 29.16
N THR A 31 -16.39 -6.72 28.27
CA THR A 31 -17.66 -6.06 28.59
C THR A 31 -18.42 -6.83 29.67
N ALA A 32 -18.46 -8.16 29.59
CA ALA A 32 -19.10 -9.01 30.60
C ALA A 32 -18.44 -8.86 31.97
N ILE A 33 -17.11 -8.85 32.04
CA ILE A 33 -16.36 -8.58 33.28
C ILE A 33 -16.67 -7.18 33.82
N GLY A 34 -16.69 -6.16 32.94
CA GLY A 34 -17.01 -4.80 33.33
C GLY A 34 -18.43 -4.66 33.89
N VAL A 35 -19.43 -5.24 33.22
CA VAL A 35 -20.83 -5.26 33.70
C VAL A 35 -20.94 -6.00 35.03
N TYR A 36 -20.28 -7.16 35.16
CA TYR A 36 -20.24 -7.90 36.43
C TYR A 36 -19.72 -7.03 37.58
N LEU A 37 -18.62 -6.29 37.37
CA LEU A 37 -18.06 -5.38 38.37
C LEU A 37 -19.01 -4.23 38.74
N LEU A 38 -19.74 -3.69 37.76
CA LEU A 38 -20.73 -2.64 38.01
C LEU A 38 -21.94 -3.15 38.79
N LEU A 39 -22.39 -4.38 38.55
CA LEU A 39 -23.48 -5.01 39.30
C LEU A 39 -23.11 -5.26 40.77
N GLN A 40 -21.83 -5.49 41.06
CA GLN A 40 -21.35 -5.67 42.44
C GLN A 40 -21.34 -4.38 43.27
N ILE A 41 -21.57 -3.21 42.67
CA ILE A 41 -21.53 -1.92 43.40
C ILE A 41 -22.67 -1.82 44.42
N GLN A 42 -23.90 -2.20 44.04
CA GLN A 42 -25.08 -2.09 44.89
C GLN A 42 -24.92 -2.82 46.24
N PRO A 43 -24.51 -4.12 46.28
CA PRO A 43 -24.29 -4.79 47.56
C PRO A 43 -23.10 -4.22 48.35
N LEU A 44 -22.09 -3.66 47.67
CA LEU A 44 -20.89 -3.11 48.31
C LEU A 44 -21.09 -1.72 48.93
N LEU A 45 -22.04 -0.92 48.44
CA LEU A 45 -22.32 0.42 48.97
C LEU A 45 -22.72 0.41 50.45
N SER A 46 -23.33 -0.68 50.92
CA SER A 46 -23.72 -0.87 52.33
C SER A 46 -22.60 -1.42 53.21
N THR A 47 -21.61 -2.13 52.66
CA THR A 47 -20.56 -2.84 53.43
C THR A 47 -19.20 -2.15 53.33
N ASP A 48 -18.71 -1.90 52.11
CA ASP A 48 -17.44 -1.23 51.86
C ASP A 48 -17.54 -0.26 50.69
N LYS A 49 -17.71 1.02 51.04
CA LYS A 49 -17.78 2.14 50.08
C LYS A 49 -16.49 2.24 49.25
N THR A 50 -15.33 1.90 49.80
CA THR A 50 -14.04 2.02 49.11
C THR A 50 -13.94 0.99 47.98
N GLN A 51 -14.31 -0.26 48.26
CA GLN A 51 -14.37 -1.32 47.26
C GLN A 51 -15.42 -1.03 46.17
N ALA A 52 -16.56 -0.44 46.54
CA ALA A 52 -17.57 0.00 45.57
C ALA A 52 -17.03 1.02 44.56
N TRP A 53 -16.25 2.02 45.01
CA TRP A 53 -15.62 3.01 44.13
C TRP A 53 -14.55 2.41 43.22
N VAL A 54 -13.73 1.49 43.73
CA VAL A 54 -12.72 0.79 42.92
C VAL A 54 -13.38 -0.05 41.83
N ASN A 55 -14.43 -0.80 42.16
CA ASN A 55 -15.20 -1.57 41.19
C ASN A 55 -15.91 -0.68 40.15
N LEU A 56 -16.37 0.52 40.54
CA LEU A 56 -16.92 1.51 39.60
C LEU A 56 -15.89 1.95 38.56
N VAL A 57 -14.68 2.34 39.00
CA VAL A 57 -13.63 2.82 38.11
C VAL A 57 -13.15 1.70 37.18
N ILE A 58 -12.82 0.53 37.73
CA ILE A 58 -12.32 -0.61 36.94
C ILE A 58 -13.43 -1.13 36.03
N GLY A 59 -14.65 -1.28 36.54
CA GLY A 59 -15.81 -1.71 35.75
C GLY A 59 -16.07 -0.78 34.57
N GLY A 60 -16.04 0.54 34.81
CA GLY A 60 -16.14 1.55 33.75
C GLY A 60 -15.05 1.43 32.69
N LEU A 61 -13.78 1.26 33.10
CA LEU A 61 -12.66 1.06 32.17
C LEU A 61 -12.82 -0.21 31.32
N PHE A 62 -13.28 -1.31 31.92
CA PHE A 62 -13.54 -2.57 31.23
C PHE A 62 -14.69 -2.46 30.24
N VAL A 63 -15.78 -1.76 30.59
CA VAL A 63 -16.90 -1.52 29.69
C VAL A 63 -16.46 -0.64 28.50
N ILE A 64 -15.74 0.45 28.74
CA ILE A 64 -15.24 1.33 27.67
C ILE A 64 -14.27 0.57 26.75
N GLY A 65 -13.32 -0.15 27.33
CA GLY A 65 -12.36 -0.97 26.59
C GLY A 65 -13.02 -2.11 25.81
N GLY A 66 -14.00 -2.77 26.43
CA GLY A 66 -14.81 -3.85 25.88
C GLY A 66 -15.63 -3.39 24.68
N PHE A 67 -16.41 -2.31 24.82
CA PHE A 67 -17.17 -1.73 23.71
C PHE A 67 -16.28 -1.25 22.57
N LYS A 68 -15.13 -0.64 22.86
CA LYS A 68 -14.18 -0.23 21.81
C LYS A 68 -13.63 -1.45 21.05
N ALA A 69 -13.25 -2.50 21.76
CA ALA A 69 -12.77 -3.75 21.15
C ALA A 69 -13.86 -4.44 20.33
N LEU A 70 -15.07 -4.52 20.87
CA LEU A 70 -16.24 -5.13 20.25
C LEU A 70 -16.67 -4.35 19.00
N GLY A 71 -16.76 -3.02 19.08
CA GLY A 71 -17.14 -2.17 17.95
C GLY A 71 -16.16 -2.26 16.78
N VAL A 72 -14.85 -2.19 17.07
CA VAL A 72 -13.82 -2.37 16.03
C VAL A 72 -13.83 -3.79 15.47
N GLY A 73 -13.99 -4.81 16.33
CA GLY A 73 -14.05 -6.21 15.92
C GLY A 73 -15.26 -6.50 15.02
N LEU A 74 -16.45 -6.04 15.40
CA LEU A 74 -17.66 -6.20 14.60
C LEU A 74 -17.53 -5.48 13.27
N PHE A 75 -17.02 -4.24 13.27
CA PHE A 75 -16.76 -3.50 12.03
C PHE A 75 -15.85 -4.27 11.07
N GLN A 76 -14.82 -4.95 11.58
CA GLN A 76 -13.94 -5.80 10.77
C GLN A 76 -14.61 -7.07 10.24
N VAL A 77 -15.67 -7.57 10.90
CA VAL A 77 -16.46 -8.74 10.45
C VAL A 77 -17.48 -8.36 9.37
N MET A 78 -17.95 -7.11 9.39
CA MET A 78 -18.91 -6.59 8.42
C MET A 78 -18.37 -6.62 6.98
N ARG A 79 -19.24 -6.30 6.02
CA ARG A 79 -18.90 -6.35 4.60
C ARG A 79 -17.71 -5.44 4.28
N PHE A 80 -16.77 -5.99 3.53
CA PHE A 80 -15.63 -5.26 3.01
C PHE A 80 -16.07 -4.45 1.79
N PHE A 81 -15.93 -3.12 1.88
CA PHE A 81 -16.31 -2.20 0.81
C PHE A 81 -15.07 -1.75 0.04
N VAL A 82 -15.15 -1.79 -1.28
CA VAL A 82 -14.07 -1.48 -2.23
C VAL A 82 -14.69 -0.60 -3.31
N GLY A 83 -14.01 0.50 -3.69
CA GLY A 83 -14.44 1.36 -4.80
C GLY A 83 -14.19 0.71 -6.16
N ARG A 84 -14.81 1.24 -7.22
CA ARG A 84 -14.60 0.76 -8.60
C ARG A 84 -13.16 0.96 -9.10
N ALA A 85 -12.53 2.04 -8.66
CA ALA A 85 -11.16 2.38 -9.02
C ALA A 85 -10.10 1.56 -8.26
N ALA A 86 -10.49 0.86 -7.18
CA ALA A 86 -9.54 0.09 -6.38
C ALA A 86 -9.11 -1.21 -7.11
N PRO A 87 -7.86 -1.65 -6.91
CA PRO A 87 -6.80 -1.06 -6.07
C PRO A 87 -6.18 0.20 -6.68
N ALA A 88 -5.39 0.96 -5.92
CA ALA A 88 -4.73 2.15 -6.46
C ALA A 88 -3.91 1.88 -7.74
N SER A 89 -3.79 2.89 -8.60
CA SER A 89 -2.94 2.87 -9.80
C SER A 89 -1.44 2.84 -9.46
N LEU A 90 -0.61 2.30 -10.36
CA LEU A 90 0.84 2.30 -10.16
C LEU A 90 1.42 3.71 -10.29
N THR A 91 0.92 4.45 -11.27
CA THR A 91 1.28 5.84 -11.58
C THR A 91 0.01 6.67 -11.74
N GLY A 92 0.12 7.99 -11.90
CA GLY A 92 -1.05 8.85 -12.11
C GLY A 92 -1.83 8.41 -13.35
N ASN A 93 -3.14 8.18 -13.20
CA ASN A 93 -4.02 7.79 -14.29
C ASN A 93 -4.36 9.02 -15.15
N VAL A 94 -3.94 9.02 -16.41
CA VAL A 94 -4.21 10.09 -17.40
C VAL A 94 -5.43 9.79 -18.26
N ALA A 95 -6.16 8.70 -17.98
CA ALA A 95 -7.37 8.38 -18.71
C ALA A 95 -8.43 9.49 -18.59
N ARG A 96 -9.18 9.72 -19.68
CA ARG A 96 -10.28 10.71 -19.71
C ARG A 96 -11.36 10.45 -18.66
N GLU A 97 -11.50 9.19 -18.26
CA GLU A 97 -12.47 8.71 -17.27
C GLU A 97 -11.95 8.83 -15.82
N ALA A 98 -10.67 9.18 -15.62
CA ALA A 98 -10.04 9.28 -14.31
C ALA A 98 -10.39 10.61 -13.62
N VAL A 99 -11.52 10.67 -12.92
CA VAL A 99 -11.93 11.86 -12.17
C VAL A 99 -11.24 11.88 -10.79
N GLN A 100 -10.30 12.81 -10.61
CA GLN A 100 -9.74 13.23 -9.30
C GLN A 100 -9.11 12.15 -8.40
N GLU A 101 -8.49 11.12 -8.95
CA GLU A 101 -7.71 10.13 -8.20
C GLU A 101 -6.31 10.69 -7.84
N LYS A 102 -6.22 11.52 -6.79
CA LYS A 102 -4.91 11.86 -6.16
C LYS A 102 -4.45 10.72 -5.26
N GLU A 103 -4.29 9.54 -5.85
CA GLU A 103 -3.79 8.38 -5.15
C GLU A 103 -2.28 8.49 -4.92
N PRO A 104 -1.76 7.99 -3.79
CA PRO A 104 -0.33 8.00 -3.52
C PRO A 104 0.37 6.96 -4.42
N THR A 105 1.00 7.44 -5.49
CA THR A 105 1.73 6.59 -6.45
C THR A 105 3.20 6.43 -6.06
N LEU A 106 3.75 5.24 -6.32
CA LEU A 106 5.17 4.92 -6.11
C LEU A 106 5.99 5.09 -7.39
N TYR A 107 5.34 4.90 -8.54
CA TYR A 107 5.99 4.86 -9.83
C TYR A 107 5.64 6.12 -10.64
N THR A 108 6.47 6.39 -11.63
CA THR A 108 6.19 7.30 -12.76
C THR A 108 6.05 6.50 -14.06
N ALA A 109 5.38 7.06 -15.07
CA ALA A 109 5.25 6.41 -16.39
C ALA A 109 6.61 5.98 -16.95
N ARG A 110 7.60 6.89 -16.90
CA ARG A 110 8.99 6.60 -17.28
C ARG A 110 9.61 5.47 -16.47
N SER A 111 9.33 5.38 -15.17
CA SER A 111 9.84 4.27 -14.36
C SER A 111 9.20 2.92 -14.74
N ILE A 112 7.93 2.90 -15.18
CA ILE A 112 7.29 1.67 -15.70
C ILE A 112 7.93 1.27 -17.03
N HIS A 113 8.09 2.20 -17.96
CA HIS A 113 8.79 1.94 -19.22
C HIS A 113 10.18 1.34 -18.97
N ASN A 114 10.98 2.01 -18.13
CA ASN A 114 12.31 1.52 -17.76
C ASN A 114 12.24 0.15 -17.06
N MET A 115 11.21 -0.12 -16.25
CA MET A 115 11.01 -1.39 -15.55
C MET A 115 10.80 -2.54 -16.56
N LEU A 116 9.96 -2.32 -17.58
CA LEU A 116 9.69 -3.27 -18.64
C LEU A 116 10.91 -3.46 -19.56
N MET A 117 11.54 -2.37 -19.98
CA MET A 117 12.68 -2.40 -20.91
C MET A 117 13.94 -3.01 -20.28
N SER A 118 14.28 -2.57 -19.06
CA SER A 118 15.50 -3.05 -18.38
C SER A 118 15.31 -4.37 -17.64
N LYS A 119 14.10 -4.95 -17.65
CA LYS A 119 13.78 -6.19 -16.94
C LYS A 119 14.18 -6.13 -15.45
N SER A 120 13.99 -4.96 -14.85
CA SER A 120 14.39 -4.66 -13.46
C SER A 120 13.26 -3.96 -12.73
N ASN A 121 13.24 -4.01 -11.39
CA ASN A 121 12.22 -3.33 -10.58
C ASN A 121 12.83 -2.22 -9.71
N PRO A 122 12.45 -0.95 -9.90
CA PRO A 122 13.06 0.17 -9.17
C PRO A 122 12.77 0.16 -7.66
N THR A 123 11.76 -0.58 -7.21
CA THR A 123 11.47 -0.72 -5.76
C THR A 123 12.38 -1.71 -5.05
N PHE A 124 13.19 -2.48 -5.79
CA PHE A 124 14.22 -3.37 -5.24
C PHE A 124 15.50 -2.57 -4.94
N THR A 125 15.35 -1.56 -4.08
CA THR A 125 16.45 -0.70 -3.66
C THR A 125 17.40 -1.47 -2.74
N GLU A 126 18.70 -1.34 -3.00
CA GLU A 126 19.72 -1.92 -2.14
C GLU A 126 19.69 -1.35 -0.71
N PRO A 127 19.99 -2.18 0.30
CA PRO A 127 20.07 -1.71 1.67
C PRO A 127 21.26 -0.78 1.89
N GLN A 128 20.96 0.47 2.27
CA GLN A 128 21.96 1.45 2.66
C GLN A 128 22.32 1.32 4.15
N GLY A 129 23.62 1.27 4.45
CA GLY A 129 24.17 1.17 5.81
C GLY A 129 24.41 -0.25 6.30
N TRP A 130 25.32 -0.39 7.26
CA TRP A 130 25.75 -1.70 7.80
C TRP A 130 24.59 -2.49 8.42
N PHE A 131 23.71 -1.82 9.16
CA PHE A 131 22.59 -2.47 9.85
C PHE A 131 21.57 -3.05 8.87
N ALA A 132 21.19 -2.26 7.85
CA ALA A 132 20.28 -2.75 6.82
C ALA A 132 20.90 -3.93 6.07
N ARG A 133 22.18 -3.86 5.70
CA ARG A 133 22.89 -4.99 5.07
C ARG A 133 22.85 -6.25 5.94
N ALA A 134 23.10 -6.14 7.25
CA ALA A 134 23.03 -7.27 8.17
C ALA A 134 21.63 -7.89 8.24
N VAL A 135 20.56 -7.08 8.27
CA VAL A 135 19.17 -7.58 8.21
C VAL A 135 18.94 -8.36 6.92
N HIS A 136 19.41 -7.83 5.79
CA HIS A 136 19.28 -8.47 4.49
C HIS A 136 20.20 -9.69 4.32
N SER A 137 21.29 -9.82 5.08
CA SER A 137 22.07 -11.07 5.15
C SER A 137 21.29 -12.20 5.83
N VAL A 138 20.48 -11.89 6.85
CA VAL A 138 19.63 -12.88 7.53
C VAL A 138 18.38 -13.22 6.71
N PHE A 139 17.85 -12.24 5.99
CA PHE A 139 16.67 -12.36 5.13
C PHE A 139 16.95 -11.81 3.72
N PRO A 140 17.66 -12.55 2.85
CA PRO A 140 18.05 -12.05 1.52
C PRO A 140 16.85 -11.66 0.66
N GLY A 141 15.79 -12.47 0.66
CA GLY A 141 14.55 -12.19 -0.06
C GLY A 141 13.72 -11.03 0.50
N LEU A 142 14.16 -10.33 1.56
CA LEU A 142 13.44 -9.17 2.07
C LEU A 142 13.44 -8.01 1.05
N ILE A 143 14.45 -7.93 0.17
CA ILE A 143 14.57 -6.89 -0.88
C ILE A 143 13.38 -6.90 -1.83
N VAL A 144 12.66 -8.01 -1.99
CA VAL A 144 11.55 -8.10 -2.94
C VAL A 144 10.17 -7.91 -2.29
N THR A 145 10.11 -7.87 -0.97
CA THR A 145 8.84 -7.70 -0.24
C THR A 145 8.35 -6.24 -0.27
N PRO A 146 7.07 -5.94 -0.06
CA PRO A 146 6.59 -4.57 0.08
C PRO A 146 7.29 -3.78 1.21
N TRP A 147 7.38 -2.45 1.07
CA TRP A 147 8.05 -1.59 2.05
C TRP A 147 7.53 -1.70 3.48
N PRO A 148 6.21 -1.85 3.76
CA PRO A 148 5.71 -2.04 5.11
C PRO A 148 6.32 -3.28 5.81
N ILE A 149 6.45 -4.39 5.07
CA ILE A 149 7.06 -5.62 5.58
C ILE A 149 8.57 -5.42 5.81
N ARG A 150 9.28 -4.77 4.88
CA ARG A 150 10.71 -4.44 5.05
C ARG A 150 10.95 -3.57 6.27
N ASN A 151 10.13 -2.53 6.44
CA ASN A 151 10.20 -1.59 7.55
C ASN A 151 9.90 -2.27 8.89
N MET A 152 8.88 -3.13 8.92
CA MET A 152 8.57 -3.93 10.09
C MET A 152 9.71 -4.89 10.44
N ALA A 153 10.30 -5.59 9.47
CA ALA A 153 11.43 -6.49 9.68
C ALA A 153 12.66 -5.75 10.22
N LYS A 154 13.03 -4.60 9.63
CA LYS A 154 14.11 -3.74 10.14
C LYS A 154 13.84 -3.27 11.57
N THR A 155 12.60 -2.85 11.86
CA THR A 155 12.19 -2.41 13.19
C THR A 155 12.27 -3.54 14.22
N LEU A 156 11.85 -4.75 13.84
CA LEU A 156 11.93 -5.94 14.69
C LEU A 156 13.39 -6.29 15.02
N VAL A 157 14.25 -6.38 14.00
CA VAL A 157 15.68 -6.67 14.22
C VAL A 157 16.31 -5.56 15.07
N MET A 158 15.96 -4.29 14.85
CA MET A 158 16.49 -3.18 15.66
C MET A 158 16.06 -3.29 17.13
N LYS A 159 14.81 -3.70 17.39
CA LYS A 159 14.33 -3.96 18.77
C LYS A 159 15.11 -5.09 19.43
N ILE A 160 15.38 -6.18 18.70
CA ILE A 160 16.21 -7.29 19.19
C ILE A 160 17.62 -6.82 19.48
N THR A 161 18.26 -6.12 18.54
CA THR A 161 19.62 -5.58 18.72
C THR A 161 19.71 -4.61 19.90
N ARG A 162 18.75 -3.68 20.05
CA ARG A 162 18.70 -2.77 21.21
C ARG A 162 18.50 -3.51 22.53
N SER A 163 17.70 -4.57 22.53
CA SER A 163 17.48 -5.40 23.73
C SER A 163 18.76 -6.14 24.12
N LEU A 164 19.45 -6.74 23.14
CA LEU A 164 20.73 -7.42 23.36
C LEU A 164 21.80 -6.46 23.89
N ILE A 165 21.94 -5.29 23.27
CA ILE A 165 22.90 -4.27 23.70
C ILE A 165 22.57 -3.77 25.10
N ALA A 166 21.29 -3.57 25.45
CA ALA A 166 20.89 -3.17 26.79
C ALA A 166 21.17 -4.25 27.84
N LEU A 167 20.97 -5.53 27.50
CA LEU A 167 21.36 -6.64 28.37
C LEU A 167 22.89 -6.69 28.57
N CYS A 168 23.68 -6.56 27.51
CA CYS A 168 25.13 -6.49 27.61
C CYS A 168 25.59 -5.28 28.43
N ALA A 169 25.01 -4.10 28.19
CA ALA A 169 25.29 -2.89 28.94
C ALA A 169 24.94 -3.06 30.43
N PHE A 170 23.82 -3.70 30.74
CA PHE A 170 23.44 -4.02 32.11
C PHE A 170 24.42 -5.00 32.77
N LEU A 171 24.86 -6.05 32.07
CA LEU A 171 25.86 -6.99 32.60
C LEU A 171 27.19 -6.30 32.90
N ILE A 172 27.66 -5.44 31.98
CA ILE A 172 28.88 -4.63 32.18
C ILE A 172 28.69 -3.70 33.38
N ALA A 173 27.56 -2.98 33.43
CA ALA A 173 27.27 -2.07 34.53
C ALA A 173 27.22 -2.80 35.88
N SER A 174 26.57 -3.97 35.95
CA SER A 174 26.51 -4.79 37.16
C SER A 174 27.87 -5.28 37.61
N LEU A 175 28.76 -5.63 36.67
CA LEU A 175 30.14 -6.03 36.98
C LEU A 175 30.94 -4.84 37.52
N VAL A 176 30.82 -3.66 36.90
CA VAL A 176 31.48 -2.43 37.36
C VAL A 176 30.98 -2.05 38.76
N VAL A 177 29.69 -2.14 39.03
CA VAL A 177 29.12 -1.93 40.37
C VAL A 177 29.77 -2.87 41.39
N MET A 178 29.84 -4.16 41.10
CA MET A 178 30.49 -5.13 41.99
C MET A 178 31.98 -4.79 42.23
N MET A 179 32.71 -4.37 41.19
CA MET A 179 34.12 -3.99 41.31
C MET A 179 34.34 -2.73 42.13
N VAL A 180 33.56 -1.67 41.88
CA VAL A 180 33.71 -0.38 42.57
C VAL A 180 33.36 -0.49 44.05
N PHE A 181 32.36 -1.30 44.38
CA PHE A 181 31.96 -1.50 45.77
C PHE A 181 32.82 -2.52 46.52
N SER A 182 33.57 -3.38 45.81
CA SER A 182 34.48 -4.35 46.43
C SER A 182 35.53 -3.64 47.30
N GLY A 183 35.60 -4.02 48.57
CA GLY A 183 36.56 -3.46 49.54
C GLY A 183 36.23 -2.05 50.05
N THR A 184 35.07 -1.48 49.71
CA THR A 184 34.63 -0.17 50.20
C THR A 184 33.67 -0.29 51.40
N ALA A 185 33.74 0.65 52.35
CA ALA A 185 32.83 0.68 53.49
C ALA A 185 31.39 0.99 53.01
N GLY A 186 30.44 0.10 53.30
CA GLY A 186 29.07 0.18 52.76
C GLY A 186 28.91 -0.40 51.36
N GLY A 187 29.93 -1.08 50.83
CA GLY A 187 29.93 -1.65 49.49
C GLY A 187 28.87 -2.73 49.27
N GLU A 188 28.64 -3.60 50.25
CA GLU A 188 27.60 -4.64 50.17
C GLU A 188 26.21 -4.00 49.98
N ALA A 189 25.90 -3.01 50.82
CA ALA A 189 24.65 -2.27 50.75
C ALA A 189 24.48 -1.48 49.45
N GLY A 190 25.53 -0.76 49.04
CA GLY A 190 25.53 0.00 47.80
C GLY A 190 25.37 -0.87 46.57
N SER A 191 26.02 -2.04 46.55
CA SER A 191 25.95 -2.96 45.42
C SER A 191 24.52 -3.45 45.15
N VAL A 192 23.77 -3.78 46.21
CA VAL A 192 22.38 -4.24 46.11
C VAL A 192 21.46 -3.12 45.65
N VAL A 193 21.54 -1.94 46.27
CA VAL A 193 20.67 -0.79 45.96
C VAL A 193 20.89 -0.31 44.54
N VAL A 194 22.15 -0.11 44.13
CA VAL A 194 22.48 0.38 42.79
C VAL A 194 22.11 -0.67 41.73
N SER A 195 22.29 -1.96 42.02
CA SER A 195 21.84 -3.04 41.13
C SER A 195 20.32 -3.03 40.92
N LEU A 196 19.54 -2.87 41.98
CA LEU A 196 18.07 -2.78 41.89
C LEU A 196 17.61 -1.59 41.02
N VAL A 197 18.25 -0.43 41.18
CA VAL A 197 17.96 0.75 40.35
C VAL A 197 18.26 0.45 38.87
N PHE A 198 19.39 -0.17 38.55
CA PHE A 198 19.72 -0.53 37.18
C PHE A 198 18.80 -1.60 36.59
N GLN A 199 18.35 -2.56 37.39
CA GLN A 199 17.33 -3.52 36.96
C GLN A 199 16.02 -2.81 36.62
N LEU A 200 15.58 -1.84 37.43
CA LEU A 200 14.37 -1.05 37.18
C LEU A 200 14.50 -0.24 35.88
N VAL A 201 15.64 0.43 35.69
CA VAL A 201 15.94 1.20 34.47
C VAL A 201 15.92 0.28 33.25
N LEU A 202 16.54 -0.89 33.34
CA LEU A 202 16.54 -1.89 32.28
C LEU A 202 15.13 -2.36 31.95
N LEU A 203 14.32 -2.68 32.97
CA LEU A 203 12.92 -3.11 32.80
C LEU A 203 12.10 -2.06 32.06
N VAL A 204 12.16 -0.80 32.50
CA VAL A 204 11.45 0.31 31.86
C VAL A 204 11.93 0.49 30.42
N TYR A 205 13.24 0.44 30.18
CA TYR A 205 13.81 0.57 28.85
C TYR A 205 13.34 -0.55 27.89
N LEU A 206 13.42 -1.81 28.32
CA LEU A 206 12.96 -2.96 27.54
C LEU A 206 11.45 -2.91 27.29
N GLY A 207 10.65 -2.58 28.32
CA GLY A 207 9.21 -2.39 28.19
C GLY A 207 8.86 -1.33 27.15
N LEU A 208 9.50 -0.16 27.21
CA LEU A 208 9.27 0.92 26.24
C LEU A 208 9.67 0.54 24.82
N ILE A 209 10.78 -0.19 24.64
CA ILE A 209 11.20 -0.69 23.32
C ILE A 209 10.11 -1.55 22.70
N TRP A 210 9.56 -2.52 23.44
CA TRP A 210 8.68 -3.53 22.86
C TRP A 210 7.21 -3.10 22.76
N VAL A 211 6.72 -2.33 23.74
CA VAL A 211 5.33 -1.84 23.78
C VAL A 211 5.09 -0.75 22.74
N LYS A 212 6.11 0.04 22.38
CA LYS A 212 6.00 1.05 21.30
C LYS A 212 6.31 0.42 19.95
N LEU A 213 5.31 -0.15 19.29
CA LEU A 213 5.34 -0.35 17.83
C LEU A 213 4.39 0.64 17.19
N GLY A 214 4.85 1.49 16.27
CA GLY A 214 3.97 2.36 15.48
C GLY A 214 2.94 1.55 14.67
N ASN A 215 1.98 2.22 14.03
CA ASN A 215 1.11 1.52 13.09
C ASN A 215 1.90 1.20 11.80
N PRO A 216 2.11 -0.10 11.45
CA PRO A 216 2.90 -0.49 10.29
C PRO A 216 2.31 0.02 8.98
N LEU A 217 0.99 0.18 8.89
CA LEU A 217 0.26 0.64 7.70
C LEU A 217 0.07 2.17 7.66
N THR A 218 0.95 2.92 8.31
CA THR A 218 0.95 4.39 8.19
C THR A 218 1.55 4.82 6.86
N ARG A 219 1.04 5.91 6.27
CA ARG A 219 1.50 6.43 4.97
C ARG A 219 3.03 6.56 4.89
N GLN A 220 3.68 7.05 5.95
CA GLN A 220 5.14 7.16 6.01
C GLN A 220 5.86 5.82 5.82
N ASN A 221 5.37 4.74 6.46
CA ASN A 221 5.94 3.40 6.33
C ASN A 221 5.67 2.77 4.96
N MET A 222 4.66 3.24 4.24
CA MET A 222 4.31 2.78 2.89
C MET A 222 5.06 3.55 1.80
N THR A 223 5.50 4.77 2.07
CA THR A 223 6.19 5.62 1.06
C THR A 223 7.68 5.83 1.31
N LYS A 224 8.23 5.41 2.45
CA LYS A 224 9.66 5.60 2.77
C LYS A 224 10.23 4.40 3.51
N LEU A 225 11.50 4.09 3.23
CA LEU A 225 12.27 3.09 3.97
C LEU A 225 12.93 3.73 5.20
N HIS A 226 12.85 3.06 6.36
CA HIS A 226 13.52 3.53 7.57
C HIS A 226 15.04 3.37 7.49
N THR A 227 15.74 4.40 7.94
CA THR A 227 17.20 4.43 8.14
C THR A 227 17.50 4.51 9.63
N TYR A 228 18.37 3.61 10.11
CA TYR A 228 18.80 3.58 11.50
C TYR A 228 20.26 4.03 11.59
N SER A 229 20.54 5.00 12.47
CA SER A 229 21.91 5.46 12.77
C SER A 229 22.49 4.68 13.95
N SER A 230 23.78 4.37 13.88
CA SER A 230 24.53 3.62 14.90
C SER A 230 25.19 4.50 15.97
N GLY A 231 25.21 5.83 15.80
CA GLY A 231 25.93 6.73 16.71
C GLY A 231 25.44 6.65 18.17
N GLY A 232 24.15 6.41 18.38
CA GLY A 232 23.59 6.26 19.72
C GLY A 232 24.02 4.98 20.46
N LEU A 233 24.49 3.94 19.76
CA LEU A 233 24.83 2.65 20.39
C LEU A 233 26.17 2.71 21.14
N ALA A 234 27.17 3.42 20.62
CA ALA A 234 28.47 3.56 21.27
C ALA A 234 28.38 4.31 22.60
N LEU A 235 27.55 5.36 22.65
CA LEU A 235 27.27 6.12 23.88
C LEU A 235 26.63 5.25 24.97
N VAL A 236 25.82 4.26 24.61
CA VAL A 236 25.22 3.33 25.58
C VAL A 236 26.30 2.47 26.24
N VAL A 237 27.30 1.99 25.48
CA VAL A 237 28.39 1.18 26.03
C VAL A 237 29.32 2.01 26.93
N ILE A 238 29.69 3.22 26.49
CA ILE A 238 30.50 4.13 27.32
C ILE A 238 29.73 4.51 28.60
N GLY A 239 28.44 4.83 28.45
CA GLY A 239 27.56 5.12 29.57
C GLY A 239 27.44 3.95 30.56
N ALA A 240 27.44 2.71 30.08
CA ALA A 240 27.39 1.51 30.91
C ALA A 240 28.62 1.31 31.81
N ILE A 241 29.71 2.05 31.57
CA ILE A 241 30.90 2.06 32.44
C ILE A 241 30.92 3.32 33.31
N VAL A 242 30.75 4.49 32.69
CA VAL A 242 30.88 5.78 33.37
C VAL A 242 29.75 6.01 34.38
N VAL A 243 28.50 5.71 34.01
CA VAL A 243 27.33 5.97 34.87
C VAL A 243 27.39 5.15 36.16
N PRO A 244 27.67 3.83 36.14
CA PRO A 244 27.84 3.05 37.36
C PRO A 244 28.91 3.59 38.31
N VAL A 245 30.06 4.02 37.78
CA VAL A 245 31.14 4.59 38.60
C VAL A 245 30.68 5.87 39.30
N LEU A 246 30.05 6.79 38.56
CA LEU A 246 29.56 8.05 39.11
C LEU A 246 28.45 7.83 40.16
N VAL A 247 27.51 6.92 39.87
CA VAL A 247 26.43 6.57 40.80
C VAL A 247 27.00 5.90 42.06
N ALA A 248 27.98 5.01 41.91
CA ALA A 248 28.65 4.37 43.03
C ALA A 248 29.43 5.37 43.89
N GLN A 249 30.15 6.33 43.28
CA GLN A 249 30.81 7.41 44.01
C GLN A 249 29.82 8.28 44.78
N GLY A 250 28.69 8.64 44.15
CA GLY A 250 27.61 9.37 44.80
C GLY A 250 27.03 8.60 46.00
N TRP A 251 26.86 7.28 45.85
CA TRP A 251 26.43 6.42 46.95
C TRP A 251 27.46 6.39 48.09
N ILE A 252 28.74 6.24 47.80
CA ILE A 252 29.80 6.19 48.82
C ILE A 252 29.84 7.51 49.60
N ALA A 253 29.73 8.65 48.91
CA ALA A 253 29.65 9.96 49.54
C ALA A 253 28.44 10.05 50.49
N LEU A 254 27.24 9.69 50.00
CA LEU A 254 26.02 9.66 50.80
C LEU A 254 26.15 8.71 52.01
N TRP A 255 26.74 7.53 51.81
CA TRP A 255 26.94 6.54 52.85
C TRP A 255 27.86 7.06 53.97
N SER A 256 28.89 7.82 53.60
CA SER A 256 29.84 8.42 54.53
C SER A 256 29.24 9.50 55.43
N GLU A 257 28.16 10.16 55.00
CA GLU A 257 27.46 11.19 55.78
C GLU A 257 26.43 10.59 56.77
N LEU A 258 26.01 9.34 56.58
CA LEU A 258 25.05 8.67 57.45
C LEU A 258 25.66 8.34 58.82
N ARG A 259 24.86 8.43 59.89
CA ARG A 259 25.29 8.06 61.26
C ARG A 259 25.51 6.54 61.36
N PRO A 260 26.47 6.06 62.18
CA PRO A 260 26.77 4.63 62.31
C PRO A 260 25.57 3.74 62.67
N GLY A 261 24.69 4.21 63.57
CA GLY A 261 23.47 3.48 63.95
C GLY A 261 22.50 3.30 62.77
N SER A 262 22.29 4.34 61.97
CA SER A 262 21.42 4.28 60.79
C SER A 262 21.98 3.42 59.66
N ARG A 263 23.32 3.25 59.60
CA ARG A 263 23.96 2.33 58.64
C ARG A 263 23.68 0.88 58.99
N ALA A 264 23.75 0.51 60.27
CA ALA A 264 23.48 -0.85 60.74
C ALA A 264 22.02 -1.24 60.49
N GLU A 265 21.08 -0.36 60.86
CA GLU A 265 19.65 -0.56 60.60
C GLU A 265 19.34 -0.72 59.10
N PHE A 266 20.01 0.06 58.24
CA PHE A 266 19.80 -0.04 56.79
C PHE A 266 20.31 -1.37 56.21
N VAL A 267 21.47 -1.86 56.66
CA VAL A 267 22.03 -3.14 56.18
C VAL A 267 21.10 -4.31 56.54
N GLU A 268 20.52 -4.30 57.74
CA GLU A 268 19.56 -5.35 58.17
C GLU A 268 18.26 -5.33 57.35
N LEU A 269 17.85 -4.17 56.82
CA LEU A 269 16.64 -4.03 56.00
C LEU A 269 16.81 -4.51 54.55
N LEU A 270 18.03 -4.55 54.02
CA LEU A 270 18.27 -4.81 52.59
C LEU A 270 17.78 -6.18 52.07
N PRO A 271 18.01 -7.31 52.77
CA PRO A 271 17.53 -8.61 52.31
C PRO A 271 16.00 -8.68 52.18
N ILE A 272 15.30 -7.86 52.96
CA ILE A 272 13.83 -7.80 53.02
C ILE A 272 13.30 -6.81 51.97
N LEU A 273 14.15 -5.90 51.47
CA LEU A 273 13.79 -4.88 50.49
C LEU A 273 13.90 -5.37 49.04
N GLU A 274 14.80 -6.31 48.74
CA GLU A 274 14.95 -6.88 47.39
C GLU A 274 13.65 -7.49 46.82
N PRO A 275 12.88 -8.30 47.58
CA PRO A 275 11.61 -8.85 47.11
C PRO A 275 10.56 -7.80 46.76
N VAL A 276 10.65 -6.57 47.27
CA VAL A 276 9.65 -5.50 47.03
C VAL A 276 9.56 -5.14 45.54
N PHE A 277 10.65 -5.18 44.80
CA PHE A 277 10.66 -4.66 43.42
C PHE A 277 10.24 -5.70 42.37
N TYR A 278 10.35 -7.01 42.67
CA TYR A 278 10.05 -8.12 41.74
C TYR A 278 10.69 -8.01 40.35
N THR A 279 11.74 -7.19 40.20
CA THR A 279 12.25 -6.75 38.90
C THR A 279 12.73 -7.91 38.03
N GLY A 280 13.33 -8.94 38.65
CA GLY A 280 13.76 -10.15 37.95
C GLY A 280 12.60 -10.85 37.22
N THR A 281 11.45 -11.04 37.89
CA THR A 281 10.27 -11.70 37.29
C THR A 281 9.68 -10.89 36.13
N LEU A 282 9.70 -9.57 36.23
CA LEU A 282 9.20 -8.69 35.19
C LEU A 282 10.15 -8.66 33.99
N ILE A 283 11.47 -8.66 34.22
CA ILE A 283 12.46 -8.78 33.16
C ILE A 283 12.30 -10.13 32.45
N THR A 284 12.19 -11.25 33.17
CA THR A 284 11.98 -12.55 32.51
C THR A 284 10.69 -12.59 31.70
N LEU A 285 9.59 -12.04 32.22
CA LEU A 285 8.34 -11.89 31.47
C LEU A 285 8.54 -11.09 30.18
N THR A 286 9.24 -9.94 30.24
CA THR A 286 9.50 -9.13 29.03
C THR A 286 10.33 -9.88 28.00
N LEU A 287 11.35 -10.62 28.42
CA LEU A 287 12.22 -11.38 27.53
C LEU A 287 11.48 -12.54 26.86
N VAL A 288 10.66 -13.28 27.62
CA VAL A 288 9.84 -14.37 27.07
C VAL A 288 8.83 -13.83 26.06
N CYS A 289 8.11 -12.75 26.39
CA CYS A 289 7.15 -12.14 25.46
C CYS A 289 7.83 -11.60 24.20
N ALA A 290 8.99 -10.96 24.35
CA ALA A 290 9.81 -10.48 23.23
C ALA A 290 10.28 -11.62 22.32
N ALA A 291 10.74 -12.74 22.89
CA ALA A 291 11.18 -13.91 22.14
C ALA A 291 10.04 -14.56 21.36
N ILE A 292 8.87 -14.74 21.98
CA ILE A 292 7.68 -15.31 21.31
C ILE A 292 7.23 -14.42 20.16
N LEU A 293 7.13 -13.10 20.41
CA LEU A 293 6.74 -12.14 19.39
C LEU A 293 7.72 -12.12 18.21
N ALA A 294 9.02 -12.11 18.50
CA ALA A 294 10.06 -12.18 17.48
C ALA A 294 9.98 -13.47 16.66
N ALA A 295 9.78 -14.62 17.31
CA ALA A 295 9.66 -15.91 16.65
C ALA A 295 8.48 -15.93 15.66
N ILE A 296 7.30 -15.51 16.11
CA ILE A 296 6.09 -15.46 15.26
C ILE A 296 6.28 -14.49 14.09
N ALA A 297 6.83 -13.31 14.33
CA ALA A 297 7.09 -12.32 13.28
C ALA A 297 8.10 -12.84 12.25
N VAL A 298 9.19 -13.48 12.69
CA VAL A 298 10.20 -14.08 11.80
C VAL A 298 9.60 -15.21 10.96
N MET A 299 8.74 -16.05 11.54
CA MET A 299 8.02 -17.10 10.80
C MET A 299 7.16 -16.50 9.68
N MET A 300 6.37 -15.46 9.97
CA MET A 300 5.52 -14.79 8.97
C MET A 300 6.36 -14.13 7.86
N ILE A 301 7.45 -13.42 8.21
CA ILE A 301 8.35 -12.81 7.21
C ILE A 301 8.93 -13.88 6.29
N ARG A 302 9.47 -14.98 6.84
CA ARG A 302 10.08 -16.06 6.04
C ARG A 302 9.06 -16.75 5.15
N ALA A 303 7.87 -17.01 5.67
CA ALA A 303 6.79 -17.62 4.90
C ALA A 303 6.35 -16.68 3.76
N ARG A 304 6.25 -15.37 4.04
CA ARG A 304 5.86 -14.36 3.06
C ARG A 304 6.84 -14.21 1.90
N ILE A 305 8.14 -14.23 2.19
CA ILE A 305 9.20 -14.12 1.17
C ILE A 305 9.07 -15.21 0.10
N ARG A 306 8.55 -16.39 0.45
CA ARG A 306 8.41 -17.54 -0.45
C ARG A 306 7.09 -17.59 -1.23
N MET A 307 6.16 -16.66 -0.98
CA MET A 307 4.83 -16.69 -1.61
C MET A 307 4.82 -16.23 -3.07
N VAL A 308 5.79 -15.41 -3.48
CA VAL A 308 5.85 -14.86 -4.84
C VAL A 308 7.18 -15.25 -5.46
N GLU A 309 7.10 -15.88 -6.62
CA GLU A 309 8.28 -16.18 -7.43
C GLU A 309 8.81 -14.87 -8.03
N ILE A 310 10.09 -14.58 -7.78
CA ILE A 310 10.70 -13.32 -8.21
C ILE A 310 11.15 -13.50 -9.66
N LYS A 311 10.34 -12.99 -10.58
CA LYS A 311 10.67 -12.84 -12.00
C LYS A 311 10.62 -11.37 -12.35
N THR A 312 11.56 -10.91 -13.17
CA THR A 312 11.56 -9.57 -13.74
C THR A 312 11.81 -9.70 -15.23
N SER A 313 10.86 -10.30 -15.94
CA SER A 313 10.93 -10.47 -17.39
C SER A 313 9.72 -9.86 -18.06
N SER A 314 9.93 -9.43 -19.30
CA SER A 314 8.96 -8.80 -20.18
C SER A 314 9.07 -9.43 -21.56
N SER A 315 7.95 -9.43 -22.28
CA SER A 315 7.87 -9.76 -23.69
C SER A 315 8.17 -8.52 -24.52
N GLU A 316 8.86 -8.71 -25.64
CA GLU A 316 9.28 -7.63 -26.52
C GLU A 316 8.93 -7.99 -27.97
N LYS A 317 8.36 -7.04 -28.70
CA LYS A 317 8.12 -7.17 -30.15
C LYS A 317 8.55 -5.89 -30.84
N ASN A 318 9.43 -6.05 -31.83
CA ASN A 318 9.85 -4.97 -32.71
C ASN A 318 9.52 -5.38 -34.14
N ASN A 319 8.78 -4.55 -34.86
CA ASN A 319 8.51 -4.75 -36.27
C ASN A 319 8.21 -3.41 -36.96
N SER A 320 8.10 -3.45 -38.28
CA SER A 320 7.72 -2.31 -39.12
C SER A 320 6.36 -2.53 -39.76
N TRP A 321 5.68 -1.43 -40.06
CA TRP A 321 4.38 -1.38 -40.70
C TRP A 321 4.40 -0.40 -41.86
N ARG A 322 3.73 -0.80 -42.94
CA ARG A 322 3.45 0.09 -44.07
C ARG A 322 2.02 -0.14 -44.54
N TYR A 323 1.17 0.86 -44.32
CA TYR A 323 -0.26 0.79 -44.65
C TYR A 323 -0.75 2.13 -45.22
N ASP A 324 -1.71 2.08 -46.13
CA ASP A 324 -2.38 3.28 -46.68
C ASP A 324 -3.45 3.79 -45.71
N LEU A 325 -3.01 4.23 -44.51
CA LEU A 325 -3.88 4.75 -43.47
C LEU A 325 -3.29 6.04 -42.89
N HIS A 326 -4.12 6.83 -42.21
CA HIS A 326 -3.64 7.98 -41.46
C HIS A 326 -3.02 7.54 -40.12
N PRO A 327 -1.84 8.05 -39.70
CA PRO A 327 -1.16 7.63 -38.46
C PRO A 327 -2.00 7.77 -37.19
N ARG A 328 -2.82 8.82 -37.10
CA ARG A 328 -3.83 8.97 -36.02
C ARG A 328 -4.62 7.69 -35.74
N GLN A 329 -4.90 6.89 -36.77
CA GLN A 329 -5.64 5.64 -36.61
C GLN A 329 -4.89 4.60 -35.75
N ILE A 330 -3.57 4.71 -35.61
CA ILE A 330 -2.76 3.77 -34.81
C ILE A 330 -3.20 3.81 -33.35
N PHE A 331 -3.05 4.96 -32.70
CA PHE A 331 -3.37 5.11 -31.28
C PHE A 331 -4.88 5.06 -31.01
N THR A 332 -5.72 5.56 -31.92
CA THR A 332 -7.18 5.46 -31.74
C THR A 332 -7.68 4.02 -31.85
N THR A 333 -7.19 3.24 -32.81
CA THR A 333 -7.61 1.83 -32.97
C THR A 333 -7.08 0.99 -31.82
N LEU A 334 -5.82 1.20 -31.43
CA LEU A 334 -5.22 0.51 -30.30
C LEU A 334 -6.00 0.78 -29.00
N ARG A 335 -6.28 2.04 -28.68
CA ARG A 335 -7.00 2.42 -27.45
C ARG A 335 -8.48 2.06 -27.47
N ASP A 336 -9.19 2.50 -28.50
CA ASP A 336 -10.65 2.54 -28.52
C ASP A 336 -11.28 1.25 -29.11
N LEU A 337 -10.50 0.36 -29.72
CA LEU A 337 -10.99 -0.93 -30.22
C LEU A 337 -10.26 -2.10 -29.58
N VAL A 338 -8.92 -2.19 -29.73
CA VAL A 338 -8.16 -3.37 -29.30
C VAL A 338 -8.09 -3.48 -27.78
N LEU A 339 -7.58 -2.45 -27.09
CA LEU A 339 -7.42 -2.47 -25.63
C LEU A 339 -8.77 -2.47 -24.90
N MET A 340 -9.79 -1.82 -25.46
CA MET A 340 -11.17 -1.93 -24.95
C MET A 340 -11.69 -3.36 -24.99
N GLY A 341 -11.39 -4.13 -26.04
CA GLY A 341 -11.76 -5.55 -26.14
C GLY A 341 -10.99 -6.47 -25.18
N LYS A 342 -9.88 -6.00 -24.59
CA LYS A 342 -9.09 -6.76 -23.61
C LYS A 342 -9.40 -6.38 -22.15
N ARG A 343 -10.46 -5.62 -21.89
CA ARG A 343 -10.87 -5.24 -20.53
C ARG A 343 -11.29 -6.46 -19.72
N GLU A 344 -10.87 -6.51 -18.47
CA GLU A 344 -11.35 -7.50 -17.51
C GLU A 344 -12.49 -6.89 -16.67
N GLN A 345 -13.55 -7.66 -16.41
CA GLN A 345 -14.70 -7.27 -15.58
C GLN A 345 -15.44 -6.00 -16.06
N GLU A 346 -15.41 -5.71 -17.37
CA GLU A 346 -16.01 -4.51 -17.99
C GLU A 346 -15.51 -3.17 -17.42
N LEU A 347 -14.45 -3.20 -16.61
CA LEU A 347 -13.84 -2.02 -16.01
C LEU A 347 -12.87 -1.38 -17.02
N PRO A 348 -12.75 -0.04 -17.01
CA PRO A 348 -11.83 0.64 -17.91
C PRO A 348 -10.37 0.35 -17.55
N ASN A 349 -9.53 0.22 -18.57
CA ASN A 349 -8.09 0.08 -18.39
C ASN A 349 -7.49 1.39 -17.87
N ARG A 350 -6.38 1.28 -17.15
CA ARG A 350 -5.64 2.43 -16.63
C ARG A 350 -4.67 2.90 -17.68
N MET A 351 -4.63 4.20 -17.93
CA MET A 351 -3.67 4.79 -18.87
C MET A 351 -2.68 5.62 -18.08
N TYR A 352 -1.40 5.31 -18.26
CA TYR A 352 -0.28 5.91 -17.54
C TYR A 352 0.46 6.95 -18.37
N LEU A 353 0.42 6.78 -19.70
CA LEU A 353 0.96 7.71 -20.68
C LEU A 353 0.12 7.58 -21.96
N ASP A 354 -0.29 8.70 -22.55
CA ASP A 354 -0.94 8.78 -23.86
C ASP A 354 -0.44 10.09 -24.53
N GLU A 355 0.82 10.06 -24.97
CA GLU A 355 1.49 11.20 -25.61
C GLU A 355 1.76 10.82 -27.07
N ASN A 356 1.10 11.49 -28.01
CA ASN A 356 1.32 11.24 -29.45
C ASN A 356 1.07 12.50 -30.28
N ASP A 357 1.83 12.65 -31.38
CA ASP A 357 1.69 13.74 -32.36
C ASP A 357 1.01 13.29 -33.67
N THR A 358 0.59 12.02 -33.74
CA THR A 358 0.05 11.37 -34.95
C THR A 358 -1.16 12.05 -35.61
N GLY A 359 -1.88 12.90 -34.88
CA GLY A 359 -2.98 13.71 -35.42
C GLY A 359 -2.54 15.02 -36.07
N GLN A 360 -1.31 15.47 -35.80
CA GLN A 360 -0.73 16.70 -36.33
C GLN A 360 0.01 16.43 -37.65
N ALA A 361 0.52 15.20 -37.83
CA ALA A 361 1.21 14.74 -39.03
C ALA A 361 0.29 14.65 -40.26
N ASN A 362 0.11 15.78 -40.96
CA ASN A 362 -0.78 15.92 -42.12
C ASN A 362 -0.01 16.35 -43.40
N ARG A 363 1.28 16.63 -43.29
CA ARG A 363 2.14 17.02 -44.41
C ARG A 363 2.92 15.83 -44.95
N ASP A 364 3.31 15.92 -46.21
CA ASP A 364 4.14 14.91 -46.84
C ASP A 364 5.55 14.90 -46.23
N ASN A 365 6.09 13.71 -45.98
CA ASN A 365 7.33 13.43 -45.25
C ASN A 365 7.37 13.98 -43.82
N GLU A 366 6.22 14.22 -43.19
CA GLU A 366 6.16 14.62 -41.79
C GLU A 366 6.42 13.41 -40.89
N GLN A 367 7.31 13.59 -39.89
CA GLN A 367 7.60 12.58 -38.89
C GLN A 367 6.52 12.60 -37.81
N PHE A 368 6.23 11.43 -37.26
CA PHE A 368 5.36 11.29 -36.10
C PHE A 368 5.99 10.33 -35.08
N ASN A 369 5.63 10.52 -33.83
CA ASN A 369 5.98 9.70 -32.69
C ASN A 369 4.80 9.61 -31.71
N GLY A 370 4.64 8.46 -31.07
CA GLY A 370 3.77 8.35 -29.93
C GLY A 370 4.16 7.22 -28.98
N ASP A 371 3.83 7.49 -27.71
CA ASP A 371 4.03 6.62 -26.56
C ASP A 371 2.69 6.37 -25.87
N LEU A 372 2.38 5.10 -25.65
CA LEU A 372 1.20 4.66 -24.93
C LEU A 372 1.59 3.62 -23.89
N ILE A 373 1.38 3.94 -22.61
CA ILE A 373 1.53 2.99 -21.51
C ILE A 373 0.17 2.76 -20.90
N THR A 374 -0.29 1.51 -20.95
CA THR A 374 -1.57 1.10 -20.38
C THR A 374 -1.41 -0.10 -19.46
N GLU A 375 -2.30 -0.20 -18.50
CA GLU A 375 -2.49 -1.37 -17.68
C GLU A 375 -3.92 -1.87 -17.83
N ILE A 376 -4.05 -3.15 -18.20
CA ILE A 376 -5.32 -3.86 -18.12
C ILE A 376 -5.71 -3.98 -16.65
N GLN A 377 -7.00 -3.72 -16.37
CA GLN A 377 -7.53 -3.62 -15.03
C GLN A 377 -7.00 -4.74 -14.10
N PRO A 378 -6.44 -4.39 -12.93
CA PRO A 378 -5.99 -5.36 -11.94
C PRO A 378 -7.14 -6.19 -11.37
N VAL A 379 -6.94 -7.51 -11.34
CA VAL A 379 -7.87 -8.47 -10.72
C VAL A 379 -7.23 -9.09 -9.49
N ALA A 380 -8.02 -9.23 -8.43
CA ALA A 380 -7.55 -9.85 -7.19
C ALA A 380 -7.21 -11.32 -7.43
N GLU A 381 -6.01 -11.73 -7.03
CA GLU A 381 -5.49 -13.08 -7.21
C GLU A 381 -5.31 -13.77 -5.86
N ASP A 382 -5.91 -14.95 -5.69
CA ASP A 382 -5.72 -15.78 -4.49
C ASP A 382 -4.41 -16.56 -4.62
N MET A 383 -3.32 -15.99 -4.11
CA MET A 383 -2.02 -16.64 -4.10
C MET A 383 -2.01 -17.85 -3.14
N PRO A 384 -1.39 -18.99 -3.52
CA PRO A 384 -1.33 -20.17 -2.66
C PRO A 384 -0.55 -19.88 -1.38
N GLU A 385 -1.27 -19.80 -0.26
CA GLU A 385 -0.66 -19.54 1.04
C GLU A 385 0.08 -20.78 1.57
N SER A 386 1.31 -20.60 2.04
CA SER A 386 2.01 -21.67 2.75
C SER A 386 1.30 -21.99 4.08
N VAL A 387 1.34 -23.27 4.47
CA VAL A 387 0.77 -23.75 5.73
C VAL A 387 1.32 -22.99 6.94
N VAL A 388 2.62 -22.66 6.91
CA VAL A 388 3.31 -21.89 7.95
C VAL A 388 2.73 -20.47 8.05
N MET A 389 2.50 -19.80 6.93
CA MET A 389 1.91 -18.45 6.91
C MET A 389 0.53 -18.47 7.55
N ARG A 390 -0.33 -19.40 7.13
CA ARG A 390 -1.70 -19.50 7.62
C ARG A 390 -1.76 -19.71 9.13
N TYR A 391 -1.01 -20.70 9.66
CA TYR A 391 -1.04 -21.00 11.08
C TYR A 391 -0.32 -19.97 11.94
N SER A 392 0.79 -19.39 11.48
CA SER A 392 1.47 -18.32 12.23
C SER A 392 0.62 -17.06 12.31
N ARG A 393 -0.09 -16.70 11.24
CA ARG A 393 -1.03 -15.57 11.21
C ARG A 393 -2.22 -15.80 12.15
N ILE A 394 -2.85 -16.98 12.10
CA ILE A 394 -3.95 -17.35 13.00
C ILE A 394 -3.48 -17.41 14.46
N GLY A 395 -2.44 -18.19 14.74
CA GLY A 395 -1.88 -18.35 16.08
C GLY A 395 -1.40 -17.04 16.69
N GLY A 396 -0.75 -16.19 15.88
CA GLY A 396 -0.33 -14.85 16.28
C GLY A 396 -1.49 -13.94 16.67
N THR A 397 -2.57 -13.92 15.87
CA THR A 397 -3.78 -13.14 16.23
C THR A 397 -4.46 -13.65 17.49
N VAL A 398 -4.62 -14.96 17.66
CA VAL A 398 -5.24 -15.55 18.85
C VAL A 398 -4.39 -15.25 20.08
N LEU A 399 -3.08 -15.49 20.00
CA LEU A 399 -2.15 -15.19 21.08
C LEU A 399 -2.16 -13.71 21.46
N ALA A 400 -2.18 -12.81 20.48
CA ALA A 400 -2.26 -11.37 20.73
C ALA A 400 -3.51 -10.99 21.54
N GLN A 401 -4.67 -11.53 21.17
CA GLN A 401 -5.93 -11.26 21.88
C GLN A 401 -5.95 -11.89 23.28
N ILE A 402 -5.38 -13.10 23.44
CA ILE A 402 -5.20 -13.76 24.75
C ILE A 402 -4.28 -12.94 25.65
N LEU A 403 -3.11 -12.48 25.16
CA LEU A 403 -2.18 -11.65 25.94
C LEU A 403 -2.84 -10.35 26.41
N MET A 404 -3.64 -9.72 25.54
CA MET A 404 -4.39 -8.51 25.92
C MET A 404 -5.49 -8.81 26.94
N LEU A 405 -6.16 -9.96 26.86
CA LEU A 405 -7.17 -10.38 27.84
C LEU A 405 -6.53 -10.73 29.19
N LEU A 406 -5.48 -11.54 29.20
CA LEU A 406 -4.72 -11.88 30.41
C LEU A 406 -4.13 -10.63 31.05
N GLY A 407 -3.59 -9.72 30.26
CA GLY A 407 -3.10 -8.43 30.76
C GLY A 407 -4.20 -7.60 31.43
N ALA A 408 -5.43 -7.61 30.88
CA ALA A 408 -6.59 -6.97 31.50
C ALA A 408 -6.99 -7.63 32.81
N VAL A 409 -7.06 -8.95 32.84
CA VAL A 409 -7.39 -9.69 34.07
C VAL A 409 -6.34 -9.43 35.16
N LEU A 410 -5.04 -9.46 34.83
CA LEU A 410 -3.99 -9.12 35.79
C LEU A 410 -4.08 -7.67 36.29
N PHE A 411 -4.42 -6.73 35.40
CA PHE A 411 -4.64 -5.34 35.79
C PHE A 411 -5.81 -5.21 36.76
N TRP A 412 -6.91 -5.93 36.53
CA TRP A 412 -8.04 -5.98 37.44
C TRP A 412 -7.65 -6.59 38.80
N LEU A 413 -6.99 -7.75 38.81
CA LEU A 413 -6.54 -8.41 40.04
C LEU A 413 -5.59 -7.52 40.85
N GLY A 414 -4.62 -6.88 40.19
CA GLY A 414 -3.70 -5.94 40.84
C GLY A 414 -4.40 -4.69 41.37
N ALA A 415 -5.44 -4.21 40.69
CA ALA A 415 -6.19 -3.05 41.18
C ALA A 415 -7.07 -3.40 42.40
N GLN A 416 -7.60 -4.62 42.49
CA GLN A 416 -8.31 -5.09 43.68
C GLN A 416 -7.37 -5.33 44.87
N SER A 417 -6.13 -5.77 44.63
CA SER A 417 -5.17 -5.99 45.70
C SER A 417 -4.64 -4.70 46.35
N VAL A 418 -4.97 -3.51 45.83
CA VAL A 418 -4.63 -2.22 46.46
C VAL A 418 -5.39 -1.98 47.76
N LEU A 419 -6.66 -2.42 47.83
CA LEU A 419 -7.56 -2.18 48.96
C LEU A 419 -7.03 -2.73 50.29
N PRO A 420 -6.63 -4.02 50.42
CA PRO A 420 -6.15 -4.56 51.68
C PRO A 420 -4.91 -3.84 52.21
N HIS A 421 -4.07 -3.25 51.35
CA HIS A 421 -2.90 -2.49 51.80
C HIS A 421 -3.27 -1.23 52.58
N ILE A 422 -4.43 -0.62 52.29
CA ILE A 422 -4.94 0.55 53.01
C ILE A 422 -5.30 0.16 54.44
N ASP A 423 -5.92 -1.01 54.62
CA ASP A 423 -6.31 -1.51 55.94
C ASP A 423 -5.08 -1.98 56.73
N THR A 424 -4.15 -2.69 56.10
CA THR A 424 -2.87 -3.07 56.70
C THR A 424 -2.07 -1.84 57.14
N TRP A 425 -2.04 -0.77 56.33
CA TRP A 425 -1.40 0.49 56.71
C TRP A 425 -2.04 1.10 57.96
N ARG A 426 -3.38 1.18 58.02
CA ARG A 426 -4.09 1.72 59.20
C ARG A 426 -3.79 0.89 60.44
N GLN A 427 -3.75 -0.43 60.33
CA GLN A 427 -3.43 -1.33 61.42
C GLN A 427 -1.99 -1.12 61.90
N LEU A 428 -1.01 -1.09 61.01
CA LEU A 428 0.40 -0.89 61.33
C LEU A 428 0.66 0.47 62.01
N VAL A 429 0.00 1.53 61.53
CA VAL A 429 0.06 2.87 62.14
C VAL A 429 -0.55 2.85 63.54
N SER A 430 -1.70 2.19 63.72
CA SER A 430 -2.36 2.10 65.04
C SER A 430 -1.57 1.29 66.07
N GLN A 431 -0.76 0.33 65.62
CA GLN A 431 0.05 -0.55 66.47
C GLN A 431 1.47 -0.03 66.66
N SER A 432 1.82 1.13 66.12
CA SER A 432 3.20 1.66 66.13
C SER A 432 4.22 0.61 65.70
N ALA A 433 3.90 -0.11 64.61
CA ALA A 433 4.66 -1.26 64.16
C ALA A 433 6.10 -0.89 63.79
N GLY A 434 7.04 -1.80 64.08
CA GLY A 434 8.46 -1.62 63.75
C GLY A 434 8.72 -1.64 62.24
N VAL A 435 9.87 -1.09 61.82
CA VAL A 435 10.22 -0.94 60.40
C VAL A 435 10.23 -2.28 59.66
N GLU A 436 10.74 -3.34 60.28
CA GLU A 436 10.77 -4.69 59.69
C GLU A 436 9.35 -5.24 59.43
N THR A 437 8.43 -5.04 60.39
CA THR A 437 7.03 -5.46 60.23
C THR A 437 6.32 -4.65 59.15
N VAL A 438 6.63 -3.36 59.00
CA VAL A 438 6.10 -2.53 57.91
C VAL A 438 6.63 -3.01 56.54
N VAL A 439 7.91 -3.35 56.44
CA VAL A 439 8.48 -3.80 55.16
C VAL A 439 7.89 -5.15 54.74
N SER A 440 7.84 -6.11 55.66
CA SER A 440 7.37 -7.47 55.37
C SER A 440 5.86 -7.56 55.14
N GLN A 441 5.05 -6.86 55.95
CA GLN A 441 3.59 -6.97 55.88
C GLN A 441 2.93 -5.96 54.93
N LEU A 442 3.61 -4.86 54.58
CA LEU A 442 3.07 -3.84 53.68
C LEU A 442 3.91 -3.67 52.42
N LEU A 443 5.21 -3.32 52.52
CA LEU A 443 6.00 -2.96 51.33
C LEU A 443 6.17 -4.13 50.35
N VAL A 444 6.44 -5.35 50.83
CA VAL A 444 6.56 -6.53 49.96
C VAL A 444 5.24 -6.83 49.23
N PRO A 445 4.07 -6.91 49.90
CA PRO A 445 2.78 -7.06 49.22
C PRO A 445 2.38 -5.91 48.28
N VAL A 446 2.72 -4.66 48.64
CA VAL A 446 2.54 -3.49 47.77
C VAL A 446 3.41 -3.62 46.52
N GLY A 447 4.65 -4.08 46.70
CA GLY A 447 5.57 -4.42 45.63
C GLY A 447 5.01 -5.46 44.66
N ALA A 448 4.43 -6.54 45.19
CA ALA A 448 3.77 -7.58 44.40
C ALA A 448 2.55 -7.02 43.62
N THR A 449 1.82 -6.08 44.24
CA THR A 449 0.70 -5.39 43.59
C THR A 449 1.17 -4.48 42.45
N ALA A 450 2.23 -3.71 42.66
CA ALA A 450 2.84 -2.90 41.61
C ALA A 450 3.36 -3.77 40.46
N ALA A 451 3.99 -4.91 40.78
CA ALA A 451 4.50 -5.86 39.81
C ALA A 451 3.38 -6.50 38.98
N THR A 452 2.27 -6.92 39.59
CA THR A 452 1.12 -7.49 38.87
C THR A 452 0.45 -6.47 37.95
N LEU A 453 0.29 -5.21 38.39
CA LEU A 453 -0.20 -4.13 37.54
C LEU A 453 0.72 -3.89 36.34
N LEU A 454 2.03 -3.82 36.57
CA LEU A 454 3.01 -3.59 35.50
C LEU A 454 3.10 -4.78 34.54
N ALA A 455 3.03 -6.01 35.04
CA ALA A 455 2.93 -7.22 34.23
C ALA A 455 1.68 -7.19 33.34
N GLY A 456 0.53 -6.78 33.88
CA GLY A 456 -0.70 -6.59 33.12
C GLY A 456 -0.53 -5.59 31.96
N LEU A 457 0.07 -4.43 32.22
CA LEU A 457 0.36 -3.42 31.21
C LEU A 457 1.35 -3.91 30.14
N LEU A 458 2.38 -4.65 30.54
CA LEU A 458 3.34 -5.25 29.61
C LEU A 458 2.65 -6.26 28.68
N LEU A 459 1.87 -7.21 29.22
CA LEU A 459 1.14 -8.20 28.42
C LEU A 459 0.19 -7.54 27.42
N MET A 460 -0.55 -6.50 27.85
CA MET A 460 -1.39 -5.72 26.94
C MET A 460 -0.56 -5.06 25.83
N GLY A 461 0.60 -4.49 26.18
CA GLY A 461 1.48 -3.82 25.23
C GLY A 461 2.08 -4.79 24.19
N PHE A 462 2.60 -5.94 24.64
CA PHE A 462 3.10 -6.99 23.74
C PHE A 462 1.98 -7.57 22.86
N GLY A 463 0.80 -7.84 23.43
CA GLY A 463 -0.35 -8.31 22.68
C GLY A 463 -0.79 -7.31 21.61
N ARG A 464 -0.81 -6.00 21.91
CA ARG A 464 -1.10 -4.94 20.94
C ARG A 464 -0.06 -4.86 19.83
N THR A 465 1.22 -5.03 20.15
CA THR A 465 2.30 -5.05 19.15
C THR A 465 2.16 -6.25 18.21
N LEU A 466 1.90 -7.44 18.75
CA LEU A 466 1.69 -8.65 17.96
C LEU A 466 0.46 -8.54 17.07
N ASP A 467 -0.65 -8.02 17.59
CA ASP A 467 -1.89 -7.77 16.83
C ASP A 467 -1.64 -6.86 15.61
N ARG A 468 -0.86 -5.79 15.78
CA ARG A 468 -0.48 -4.89 14.67
C ARG A 468 0.37 -5.56 13.60
N ILE A 469 1.29 -6.43 14.02
CA ILE A 469 2.11 -7.21 13.10
C ILE A 469 1.22 -8.17 12.29
N CYS A 470 0.37 -8.94 12.96
CA CYS A 470 -0.53 -9.87 12.29
C CYS A 470 -1.53 -9.16 11.38
N HIS A 471 -2.06 -8.01 11.80
CA HIS A 471 -2.96 -7.18 11.00
C HIS A 471 -2.34 -6.77 9.65
N MET A 472 -1.04 -6.43 9.63
CA MET A 472 -0.33 -6.12 8.38
C MET A 472 -0.35 -7.30 7.39
N PHE A 473 -0.20 -8.54 7.87
CA PHE A 473 -0.23 -9.73 7.02
C PHE A 473 -1.65 -10.20 6.65
N TRP A 474 -2.67 -9.79 7.40
CA TRP A 474 -4.07 -9.92 6.97
C TRP A 474 -4.42 -8.84 5.93
N ALA A 475 -3.86 -7.64 6.05
CA ALA A 475 -4.17 -6.52 5.18
C ALA A 475 -3.61 -6.66 3.76
N GLU A 476 -2.58 -7.48 3.54
CA GLU A 476 -1.96 -7.63 2.23
C GLU A 476 -2.89 -8.36 1.25
N ILE A 477 -3.16 -7.74 0.10
CA ILE A 477 -3.96 -8.30 -1.00
C ILE A 477 -3.13 -8.28 -2.29
N PHE A 478 -3.19 -9.37 -3.04
CA PHE A 478 -2.48 -9.55 -4.31
C PHE A 478 -3.39 -9.25 -5.49
N PHE A 479 -2.80 -8.66 -6.52
CA PHE A 479 -3.47 -8.33 -7.77
C PHE A 479 -2.60 -8.75 -8.94
N ARG A 480 -3.23 -9.30 -9.96
CA ARG A 480 -2.62 -9.58 -11.25
C ARG A 480 -3.13 -8.57 -12.27
N SER A 481 -2.22 -8.01 -13.04
CA SER A 481 -2.53 -7.08 -14.12
C SER A 481 -1.52 -7.19 -15.24
N ARG A 482 -1.95 -6.88 -16.46
CA ARG A 482 -1.06 -6.86 -17.63
C ARG A 482 -0.72 -5.43 -17.97
N ILE A 483 0.57 -5.12 -18.02
CA ILE A 483 1.06 -3.83 -18.45
C ILE A 483 1.50 -3.95 -19.91
N PHE A 484 1.04 -3.01 -20.73
CA PHE A 484 1.35 -2.91 -22.15
C PHE A 484 1.91 -1.52 -22.44
N ASP A 485 3.11 -1.49 -22.99
CA ASP A 485 3.84 -0.27 -23.35
C ASP A 485 4.15 -0.34 -24.84
N PHE A 486 3.72 0.70 -25.56
CA PHE A 486 3.76 0.76 -27.01
C PHE A 486 4.34 2.10 -27.45
N HIS A 487 5.47 2.01 -28.13
CA HIS A 487 6.15 3.12 -28.78
C HIS A 487 6.06 2.94 -30.30
N CYS A 488 5.77 4.00 -31.03
CA CYS A 488 5.72 3.98 -32.48
C CYS A 488 6.21 5.29 -33.08
N GLU A 489 7.18 5.19 -33.97
CA GLU A 489 7.73 6.30 -34.73
C GLU A 489 7.69 6.01 -36.22
N GLY A 490 7.51 7.04 -37.05
CA GLY A 490 7.37 6.85 -38.47
C GLY A 490 7.27 8.15 -39.27
N THR A 491 6.98 7.99 -40.56
CA THR A 491 6.77 9.09 -41.50
C THR A 491 5.44 8.92 -42.24
N VAL A 492 4.83 10.04 -42.59
CA VAL A 492 3.62 10.10 -43.41
C VAL A 492 3.98 10.50 -44.82
N MET A 493 3.46 9.73 -45.77
CA MET A 493 3.42 10.11 -47.18
C MET A 493 1.99 10.53 -47.51
N ARG A 494 1.84 11.68 -48.14
CA ARG A 494 0.54 12.17 -48.62
C ARG A 494 0.51 12.10 -50.13
N ALA A 495 -0.41 11.29 -50.66
CA ALA A 495 -0.70 11.22 -52.08
C ALA A 495 -2.09 11.80 -52.35
N THR A 496 -2.16 12.88 -53.14
CA THR A 496 -3.43 13.44 -53.61
C THR A 496 -3.98 12.58 -54.74
N HIS A 497 -5.10 11.90 -54.51
CA HIS A 497 -5.83 11.19 -55.56
C HIS A 497 -6.98 12.06 -56.07
N PHE A 498 -7.02 12.29 -57.38
CA PHE A 498 -8.12 12.97 -58.04
C PHE A 498 -9.20 11.97 -58.41
N ARG A 499 -10.38 12.08 -57.80
CA ARG A 499 -11.56 11.23 -58.05
C ARG A 499 -12.55 11.98 -58.95
N GLY A 500 -13.12 11.29 -59.94
CA GLY A 500 -14.20 11.84 -60.78
C GLY A 500 -13.80 12.92 -61.78
N ALA A 501 -12.66 12.77 -62.48
CA ALA A 501 -12.31 13.66 -63.59
C ALA A 501 -13.08 13.31 -64.88
N ASP A 502 -14.42 13.35 -64.82
CA ASP A 502 -15.24 13.50 -66.02
C ASP A 502 -15.31 14.99 -66.38
N ARG A 503 -15.42 15.28 -67.67
CA ARG A 503 -15.45 16.67 -68.21
C ARG A 503 -16.59 17.53 -67.66
N HIS A 504 -17.53 16.93 -66.93
CA HIS A 504 -18.78 17.53 -66.44
C HIS A 504 -19.02 17.41 -64.92
N SER A 505 -18.14 16.77 -64.14
CA SER A 505 -18.25 16.71 -62.68
C SER A 505 -17.09 17.44 -62.00
N ALA A 506 -17.38 18.13 -60.89
CA ALA A 506 -16.34 18.73 -60.06
C ALA A 506 -15.39 17.62 -59.58
N SER A 507 -14.10 17.73 -59.92
CA SER A 507 -13.08 16.81 -59.44
C SER A 507 -13.00 16.88 -57.92
N SER A 508 -13.32 15.79 -57.23
CA SER A 508 -13.12 15.71 -55.79
C SER A 508 -11.69 15.24 -55.53
N GLU A 509 -10.89 16.11 -54.92
CA GLU A 509 -9.57 15.74 -54.41
C GLU A 509 -9.74 14.92 -53.13
N GLN A 510 -9.19 13.71 -53.13
CA GLN A 510 -9.15 12.86 -51.95
C GLN A 510 -7.69 12.63 -51.57
N ASP A 511 -7.31 13.12 -50.40
CA ASP A 511 -6.01 12.84 -49.81
C ASP A 511 -5.95 11.40 -49.33
N VAL A 512 -4.99 10.64 -49.84
CA VAL A 512 -4.68 9.32 -49.32
C VAL A 512 -3.36 9.42 -48.57
N PHE A 513 -3.41 9.05 -47.29
CA PHE A 513 -2.25 8.98 -46.44
C PHE A 513 -1.71 7.55 -46.43
N THR A 514 -0.41 7.41 -46.54
CA THR A 514 0.31 6.16 -46.30
C THR A 514 1.31 6.43 -45.21
N PHE A 515 1.34 5.59 -44.17
CA PHE A 515 2.38 5.68 -43.15
C PHE A 515 3.39 4.55 -43.31
N ASP A 516 4.65 4.85 -43.03
CA ASP A 516 5.73 3.89 -42.81
C ASP A 516 6.25 4.09 -41.40
N ALA A 517 6.12 3.06 -40.56
CA ALA A 517 6.35 3.17 -39.13
C ALA A 517 7.07 1.97 -38.57
N THR A 518 7.97 2.21 -37.63
CA THR A 518 8.55 1.19 -36.75
C THR A 518 7.88 1.27 -35.40
N TYR A 519 7.56 0.12 -34.83
CA TYR A 519 7.00 0.05 -33.49
C TYR A 519 7.82 -0.84 -32.58
N PHE A 520 7.80 -0.48 -31.31
CA PHE A 520 8.38 -1.24 -30.23
C PHE A 520 7.32 -1.45 -29.15
N ALA A 521 6.93 -2.71 -28.94
CA ALA A 521 5.93 -3.10 -27.97
C ALA A 521 6.57 -3.94 -26.86
N LEU A 522 6.26 -3.59 -25.62
CA LEU A 522 6.63 -4.31 -24.42
C LEU A 522 5.36 -4.75 -23.70
N ALA A 523 5.36 -5.97 -23.18
CA ALA A 523 4.25 -6.45 -22.37
C ALA A 523 4.75 -7.31 -21.21
N ALA A 524 4.16 -7.14 -20.03
CA ALA A 524 4.43 -8.01 -18.90
C ALA A 524 3.16 -8.32 -18.12
N ASP A 525 3.07 -9.56 -17.66
CA ASP A 525 2.10 -9.97 -16.65
C ASP A 525 2.68 -9.70 -15.28
N THR A 526 2.03 -8.81 -14.53
CA THR A 526 2.57 -8.27 -13.28
C THR A 526 1.74 -8.73 -12.11
N VAL A 527 2.43 -9.28 -11.11
CA VAL A 527 1.83 -9.55 -9.79
C VAL A 527 2.22 -8.40 -8.89
N SER A 528 1.22 -7.74 -8.35
CA SER A 528 1.37 -6.59 -7.48
C SER A 528 0.63 -6.80 -6.16
N SER A 529 0.99 -6.01 -5.15
CA SER A 529 0.34 -6.07 -3.83
C SER A 529 0.04 -4.68 -3.30
N THR A 530 -1.08 -4.56 -2.58
CA THR A 530 -1.41 -3.38 -1.78
C THR A 530 -1.94 -3.81 -0.42
N PHE A 531 -2.02 -2.88 0.52
CA PHE A 531 -2.52 -3.14 1.87
C PHE A 531 -3.89 -2.51 2.06
N ALA A 532 -4.86 -3.33 2.46
CA ALA A 532 -6.16 -2.90 2.90
C ALA A 532 -6.05 -2.11 4.22
N VAL A 533 -6.74 -0.99 4.29
CA VAL A 533 -6.79 -0.15 5.49
C VAL A 533 -8.25 0.04 5.87
N SER A 534 -8.56 -0.03 7.16
CA SER A 534 -9.90 0.25 7.66
C SER A 534 -10.26 1.72 7.42
N GLY A 535 -11.30 2.01 6.64
CA GLY A 535 -11.79 3.37 6.41
C GLY A 535 -12.29 3.62 4.99
N GLN A 536 -12.32 4.89 4.59
CA GLN A 536 -12.82 5.33 3.28
C GLN A 536 -11.84 5.05 2.14
N TYR A 537 -10.53 4.98 2.41
CA TYR A 537 -9.44 4.81 1.42
C TYR A 537 -8.96 3.36 1.30
N ASN A 538 -9.90 2.42 1.28
CA ASN A 538 -9.58 0.99 1.31
C ASN A 538 -9.04 0.54 -0.05
N LEU A 539 -7.85 -0.10 -0.06
CA LEU A 539 -7.09 -0.48 -1.26
C LEU A 539 -6.58 0.68 -2.13
N GLU A 540 -6.73 1.92 -1.68
CA GLU A 540 -6.20 3.13 -2.33
C GLU A 540 -4.78 3.48 -1.82
N GLN A 541 -4.08 2.49 -1.28
CA GLN A 541 -2.70 2.62 -0.82
C GLN A 541 -1.71 2.29 -1.94
N PRO A 542 -0.45 2.78 -1.85
CA PRO A 542 0.53 2.54 -2.89
C PRO A 542 0.69 1.06 -3.20
N ARG A 543 0.63 0.71 -4.47
CA ARG A 543 0.74 -0.67 -4.94
C ARG A 543 2.20 -0.99 -5.31
N TYR A 544 2.68 -2.16 -4.91
CA TYR A 544 4.05 -2.61 -5.14
C TYR A 544 4.06 -3.73 -6.18
N VAL A 545 4.79 -3.55 -7.29
CA VAL A 545 5.06 -4.63 -8.25
C VAL A 545 6.04 -5.60 -7.60
N LEU A 546 5.66 -6.88 -7.54
CA LEU A 546 6.43 -7.94 -6.89
C LEU A 546 7.14 -8.84 -7.91
N SER A 547 6.47 -9.16 -9.01
CA SER A 547 7.04 -9.92 -10.11
C SER A 547 6.44 -9.49 -11.45
N MET A 548 7.22 -9.74 -12.50
CA MET A 548 6.87 -9.52 -13.90
C MET A 548 7.25 -10.78 -14.67
N SER A 549 6.28 -11.36 -15.38
CA SER A 549 6.46 -12.53 -16.22
C SER A 549 6.20 -12.16 -17.69
N PRO A 550 6.85 -12.84 -18.65
CA PRO A 550 6.58 -12.60 -20.06
C PRO A 550 5.15 -13.03 -20.38
N CYS A 551 4.52 -12.32 -21.31
CA CYS A 551 3.14 -12.55 -21.73
C CYS A 551 3.02 -12.52 -23.26
N ASP A 552 3.81 -13.36 -23.93
CA ASP A 552 3.94 -13.39 -25.39
C ASP A 552 2.59 -13.56 -26.08
N GLY A 553 1.75 -14.48 -25.61
CA GLY A 553 0.41 -14.69 -26.18
C GLY A 553 -0.52 -13.48 -26.05
N PHE A 554 -0.40 -12.69 -24.98
CA PHE A 554 -1.16 -11.44 -24.86
C PHE A 554 -0.65 -10.38 -25.83
N MET A 555 0.67 -10.20 -25.90
CA MET A 555 1.34 -9.28 -26.83
C MET A 555 1.01 -9.61 -28.29
N GLU A 556 1.11 -10.89 -28.68
CA GLU A 556 0.74 -11.37 -30.01
C GLU A 556 -0.73 -11.12 -30.31
N SER A 557 -1.63 -11.31 -29.33
CA SER A 557 -3.06 -11.03 -29.53
C SER A 557 -3.34 -9.54 -29.76
N VAL A 558 -2.74 -8.64 -28.96
CA VAL A 558 -2.96 -7.20 -29.10
C VAL A 558 -2.39 -6.68 -30.42
N MET A 559 -1.15 -7.06 -30.72
CA MET A 559 -0.50 -6.63 -31.96
C MET A 559 -1.13 -7.27 -33.19
N GLY A 560 -1.58 -8.53 -33.09
CA GLY A 560 -2.28 -9.24 -34.16
C GLY A 560 -3.65 -8.65 -34.46
N ASP A 561 -4.45 -8.34 -33.43
CA ASP A 561 -5.75 -7.68 -33.58
C ASP A 561 -5.59 -6.29 -34.23
N LEU A 562 -4.55 -5.54 -33.83
CA LEU A 562 -4.24 -4.23 -34.42
C LEU A 562 -3.82 -4.35 -35.90
N GLU A 563 -2.91 -5.28 -36.22
CA GLU A 563 -2.48 -5.55 -37.59
C GLU A 563 -3.64 -6.02 -38.48
N GLN A 564 -4.55 -6.84 -37.95
CA GLN A 564 -5.74 -7.27 -38.67
C GLN A 564 -6.66 -6.10 -39.00
N GLN A 565 -6.89 -5.17 -38.06
CA GLN A 565 -7.68 -3.96 -38.30
C GLN A 565 -7.04 -3.07 -39.37
N PHE A 566 -5.71 -2.91 -39.35
CA PHE A 566 -5.00 -2.16 -40.39
C PHE A 566 -5.08 -2.83 -41.75
N ARG A 567 -4.91 -4.15 -41.82
CA ARG A 567 -5.04 -4.91 -43.08
C ARG A 567 -6.44 -4.76 -43.68
N GLN A 568 -7.48 -4.93 -42.86
CA GLN A 568 -8.86 -4.80 -43.31
C GLN A 568 -9.13 -3.40 -43.90
N ARG A 569 -8.75 -2.32 -43.19
CA ARG A 569 -8.93 -0.95 -43.70
C ARG A 569 -8.07 -0.64 -44.91
N ASN A 570 -6.84 -1.15 -44.96
CA ASN A 570 -5.96 -0.99 -46.10
C ASN A 570 -6.52 -1.70 -47.34
N GLU A 571 -7.08 -2.91 -47.18
CA GLU A 571 -7.77 -3.65 -48.25
C GLU A 571 -9.02 -2.91 -48.73
N GLU A 572 -9.82 -2.33 -47.83
CA GLU A 572 -10.98 -1.49 -48.18
C GLU A 572 -10.55 -0.29 -49.05
N ILE A 573 -9.50 0.44 -48.65
CA ILE A 573 -8.97 1.59 -49.40
C ILE A 573 -8.40 1.14 -50.75
N GLN A 574 -7.69 0.01 -50.80
CA GLN A 574 -7.12 -0.52 -52.04
C GLN A 574 -8.20 -1.00 -53.01
N ASN A 575 -9.27 -1.62 -52.50
CA ASN A 575 -10.42 -2.03 -53.31
C ASN A 575 -11.17 -0.81 -53.85
N GLU A 576 -11.35 0.24 -53.04
CA GLU A 576 -11.93 1.50 -53.49
C GLU A 576 -11.08 2.13 -54.62
N LYS A 577 -9.75 2.22 -54.43
CA LYS A 577 -8.81 2.68 -55.47
C LYS A 577 -8.90 1.87 -56.77
N ARG A 578 -9.03 0.55 -56.69
CA ARG A 578 -9.18 -0.32 -57.87
C ARG A 578 -10.50 -0.08 -58.58
N SER A 579 -11.60 0.01 -57.83
CA SER A 579 -12.93 0.27 -58.39
C SER A 579 -13.00 1.62 -59.10
N ASP A 580 -12.41 2.67 -58.53
CA ASP A 580 -12.35 4.01 -59.14
C ASP A 580 -11.51 4.00 -60.42
N ARG A 581 -10.38 3.27 -60.40
CA ARG A 581 -9.54 3.10 -61.59
C ARG A 581 -10.26 2.34 -62.71
N GLU A 582 -11.01 1.29 -62.39
CA GLU A 582 -11.81 0.53 -63.35
C GLU A 582 -12.93 1.37 -63.94
N GLN A 583 -13.69 2.09 -63.11
CA GLN A 583 -14.71 3.04 -63.56
C GLN A 583 -14.13 4.08 -64.52
N ARG A 584 -12.94 4.62 -64.20
CA ARG A 584 -12.25 5.59 -65.07
C ARG A 584 -11.80 4.97 -66.39
N LEU A 585 -11.29 3.74 -66.38
CA LEU A 585 -10.88 3.04 -67.60
C LEU A 585 -12.08 2.72 -68.49
N ASP A 586 -13.20 2.31 -67.90
CA ASP A 586 -14.44 2.03 -68.64
C ASP A 586 -15.05 3.31 -69.22
N TYR A 587 -15.02 4.42 -68.48
CA TYR A 587 -15.39 5.73 -69.02
C TYR A 587 -14.51 6.12 -70.22
N ILE A 588 -13.18 6.00 -70.09
CA ILE A 588 -12.25 6.31 -71.19
C ILE A 588 -12.52 5.40 -72.41
N ARG A 589 -12.83 4.11 -72.19
CA ARG A 589 -13.21 3.19 -73.26
C ARG A 589 -14.49 3.63 -73.96
N GLN A 590 -15.54 3.97 -73.20
CA GLN A 590 -16.80 4.47 -73.74
C GLN A 590 -16.58 5.77 -74.54
N GLU A 591 -15.74 6.69 -74.06
CA GLU A 591 -15.39 7.91 -74.79
C GLU A 591 -14.63 7.59 -76.09
N GLN A 592 -13.68 6.65 -76.05
CA GLN A 592 -12.96 6.23 -77.25
C GLN A 592 -13.85 5.51 -78.26
N GLU A 593 -14.79 4.69 -77.80
CA GLU A 593 -15.79 4.03 -78.63
C GLU A 593 -16.74 5.06 -79.26
N ALA A 594 -17.28 6.00 -78.49
CA ALA A 594 -18.09 7.11 -78.98
C ALA A 594 -17.36 7.98 -80.02
N ARG A 595 -16.05 8.17 -79.87
CA ARG A 595 -15.21 8.86 -80.86
C ARG A 595 -14.99 8.03 -82.13
N ARG A 596 -14.96 6.69 -82.03
CA ARG A 596 -14.80 5.78 -83.18
C ARG A 596 -16.08 5.58 -83.97
N THR A 597 -17.23 5.56 -83.31
CA THR A 597 -18.54 5.35 -83.95
C THR A 597 -19.18 6.64 -84.50
N GLY A 598 -18.60 7.80 -84.19
CA GLY A 598 -19.10 9.10 -84.66
C GLY A 598 -20.42 9.52 -84.00
N ASP A 599 -20.76 8.92 -82.87
CA ASP A 599 -22.04 9.14 -82.19
C ASP A 599 -22.02 10.44 -81.38
N MET A 600 -22.58 11.52 -81.96
CA MET A 600 -22.52 12.88 -81.40
C MET A 600 -23.28 13.02 -80.08
N THR A 601 -24.25 12.15 -79.79
CA THR A 601 -25.00 12.14 -78.52
C THR A 601 -24.16 11.63 -77.34
N ALA A 602 -23.19 10.74 -77.59
CA ALA A 602 -22.24 10.28 -76.57
C ALA A 602 -21.04 11.24 -76.39
N GLN A 603 -20.87 12.21 -77.30
CA GLN A 603 -19.83 13.25 -77.24
C GLN A 603 -20.32 14.57 -76.61
N GLY A 604 -21.57 14.63 -76.15
CA GLY A 604 -22.15 15.83 -75.55
C GLY A 604 -22.42 16.98 -76.53
N LEU A 605 -22.38 16.72 -77.84
CA LEU A 605 -22.66 17.71 -78.88
C LEU A 605 -24.14 17.59 -79.30
N VAL A 606 -24.98 18.48 -78.77
CA VAL A 606 -26.38 18.61 -79.18
C VAL A 606 -26.42 19.06 -80.66
N PRO A 607 -27.12 18.36 -81.57
CA PRO A 607 -27.28 18.84 -82.94
C PRO A 607 -28.23 20.05 -82.96
N PRO A 608 -27.99 21.05 -83.84
CA PRO A 608 -28.84 22.22 -83.92
C PRO A 608 -30.24 21.80 -84.39
N GLN A 609 -31.26 22.14 -83.60
CA GLN A 609 -32.67 21.98 -83.96
C GLN A 609 -32.95 22.74 -85.26
N GLN A 610 -33.30 22.02 -86.33
CA GLN A 610 -33.97 22.61 -87.49
C GLN A 610 -35.44 22.88 -87.11
N PRO A 611 -35.96 24.10 -87.29
CA PRO A 611 -37.36 24.37 -87.03
C PRO A 611 -38.20 23.81 -88.18
N ALA A 612 -39.14 22.93 -87.84
CA ALA A 612 -40.23 22.56 -88.74
C ALA A 612 -41.16 23.76 -88.91
N LEU A 613 -41.40 24.12 -90.17
CA LEU A 613 -42.52 24.96 -90.56
C LEU A 613 -43.81 24.27 -90.13
N ASP A 614 -44.60 24.92 -89.28
CA ASP A 614 -46.04 24.92 -89.45
C ASP A 614 -46.65 26.20 -88.89
N SER A 615 -47.54 26.73 -89.70
CA SER A 615 -48.31 27.95 -89.57
C SER A 615 -49.32 27.91 -88.43
N GLU A 616 -49.39 28.95 -87.62
CA GLU A 616 -50.68 29.49 -87.16
C GLU A 616 -50.57 30.94 -86.66
N MET A 617 -51.71 31.62 -86.64
CA MET A 617 -51.85 33.03 -86.99
C MET A 617 -51.44 34.05 -85.93
N VAL A 618 -51.05 35.22 -86.43
CA VAL A 618 -50.82 36.47 -85.69
C VAL A 618 -52.13 37.04 -85.12
N SER A 619 -52.10 37.46 -83.86
CA SER A 619 -52.87 38.63 -83.39
C SER A 619 -52.03 39.46 -82.40
N PRO A 620 -52.20 40.80 -82.33
CA PRO A 620 -51.13 41.70 -81.87
C PRO A 620 -51.38 42.37 -80.50
N ASN A 621 -50.26 42.81 -79.89
CA ASN A 621 -50.13 43.85 -78.84
C ASN A 621 -50.60 43.48 -77.42
N ALA A 622 -50.03 44.01 -76.33
CA ALA A 622 -49.06 45.08 -76.12
C ALA A 622 -48.27 44.78 -74.83
N GLU A 623 -47.04 45.28 -74.75
CA GLU A 623 -46.16 45.45 -73.56
C GLU A 623 -44.74 44.95 -73.82
N ARG A 624 -44.14 45.53 -74.88
CA ARG A 624 -42.78 46.04 -74.74
C ARG A 624 -42.90 47.39 -74.06
N GLU A 625 -42.57 47.45 -72.78
CA GLU A 625 -41.89 48.60 -72.20
C GLU A 625 -41.45 48.29 -70.78
N LYS A 626 -40.26 48.78 -70.41
CA LYS A 626 -39.75 48.99 -69.04
C LYS A 626 -39.18 47.73 -68.35
N ILE A 627 -37.94 47.69 -67.85
CA ILE A 627 -36.95 48.71 -67.49
C ILE A 627 -35.56 48.07 -67.56
N ALA A 628 -34.63 48.77 -68.21
CA ALA A 628 -33.19 48.61 -68.03
C ALA A 628 -32.72 49.52 -66.87
N ARG A 629 -31.67 49.07 -66.20
CA ARG A 629 -30.76 49.81 -65.30
C ARG A 629 -31.31 50.26 -63.96
N TRP A 630 -30.70 49.71 -62.91
CA TRP A 630 -30.03 50.53 -61.90
C TRP A 630 -28.58 50.03 -61.77
N GLU A 631 -27.66 50.74 -62.44
CA GLU A 631 -26.23 50.77 -62.13
C GLU A 631 -26.03 51.67 -60.91
N GLY A 632 -24.96 51.45 -60.13
CA GLY A 632 -24.28 52.56 -59.46
C GLY A 632 -23.76 52.31 -58.04
N ASP A 633 -22.65 51.57 -57.95
CA ASP A 633 -21.34 52.01 -57.44
C ASP A 633 -21.14 52.69 -56.07
N ASN A 634 -20.10 52.13 -55.41
CA ASN A 634 -19.02 52.73 -54.62
C ASN A 634 -19.32 53.32 -53.22
N ASP A 635 -18.92 52.57 -52.18
CA ASP A 635 -17.60 52.74 -51.52
C ASP A 635 -17.13 51.42 -50.89
#